data_AF-A0A943HU56-F1
#
_entry.id   AF-A0A943HU56-F1
#
_cell.length_a   1.000
_cell.length_b   1.000
_cell.length_c   1.000
_cell.angle_alpha   90.00
_cell.angle_beta   90.00
_cell.angle_gamma   90.00
#
_symmetry.space_group_name_H-M   'P 1'
#
loop_
_entity.id
_entity.type
_entity.pdbx_description
1 polymer ?
#
loop_
_entity_poly.entity_id
_entity_poly.type
_entity_poly.pdbx_seq_one_letter_code
_entity_poly.pdbx_strand_id
1 'polypeptide(L)'
;MKNVVIDFDSQSVEFKFMATNRDVVANSNLRQEIQKYGIAQELIVMPIGEYDGKLNDSIGFRFGEGESAGVYVVIDGQHRLTCLNEIVAKIDKIMAENEAIKDEKKKKAVPTLASTEIPLKVVDCKYVERYGGIDNYVIMLNNTGKKWSNKDFIVNAYQRNEDSFELRVINRLTEDKMSISTISRWLSGNTKVINNKSLQSLVNGESINGIDAAKAMKLYLALQALGFSKSFLNKRYMIDVINDLKKSGEEEKTFLKLSKITSISQIEKTNYADGDVIAQIKSIINADYDTWRIENVIGVEEEIEAAKKNPLLETVSREDIETYLATSSKVKEGVKPFNKAA
;
A
#
# COMPACT_ATOMS: atom_id res chain seq x y z
N MET A 1 -31.01 0.04 -5.91
CA MET A 1 -30.70 -0.06 -4.46
C MET A 1 -31.86 -0.70 -3.72
N LYS A 2 -31.60 -1.75 -2.93
CA LYS A 2 -32.60 -2.49 -2.15
C LYS A 2 -31.99 -2.95 -0.82
N ASN A 3 -32.77 -2.91 0.25
CA ASN A 3 -32.37 -3.52 1.53
C ASN A 3 -32.86 -4.98 1.57
N VAL A 4 -31.99 -5.87 2.01
CA VAL A 4 -32.23 -7.32 2.12
C VAL A 4 -31.66 -7.78 3.45
N VAL A 5 -32.32 -8.70 4.14
CA VAL A 5 -31.75 -9.39 5.29
C VAL A 5 -31.58 -10.84 4.88
N ILE A 6 -30.39 -11.38 5.08
CA ILE A 6 -30.11 -12.81 4.88
C ILE A 6 -30.01 -13.44 6.25
N ASP A 7 -30.80 -14.47 6.50
CA ASP A 7 -30.64 -15.31 7.68
C ASP A 7 -29.85 -16.56 7.29
N PHE A 8 -28.61 -16.66 7.75
CA PHE A 8 -27.78 -17.80 7.38
C PHE A 8 -28.13 -19.08 8.15
N ASP A 9 -29.11 -19.11 9.06
CA ASP A 9 -29.65 -20.36 9.58
C ASP A 9 -30.55 -21.07 8.56
N SER A 10 -31.16 -20.32 7.64
CA SER A 10 -32.17 -20.81 6.69
C SER A 10 -31.81 -20.58 5.22
N GLN A 11 -30.77 -19.81 4.93
CA GLN A 11 -30.34 -19.46 3.58
C GLN A 11 -28.85 -19.67 3.37
N SER A 12 -28.45 -19.96 2.12
CA SER A 12 -27.03 -20.00 1.72
C SER A 12 -26.64 -18.74 0.95
N VAL A 13 -25.49 -18.14 1.27
CA VAL A 13 -24.98 -16.94 0.61
C VAL A 13 -23.47 -17.00 0.41
N GLU A 14 -23.00 -16.54 -0.74
CA GLU A 14 -21.57 -16.37 -1.02
C GLU A 14 -21.21 -14.89 -1.16
N PHE A 15 -20.19 -14.45 -0.41
CA PHE A 15 -19.62 -13.11 -0.51
C PHE A 15 -18.23 -13.17 -1.13
N LYS A 16 -18.02 -12.39 -2.19
CA LYS A 16 -16.71 -12.21 -2.82
C LYS A 16 -16.15 -10.83 -2.50
N PHE A 17 -14.84 -10.74 -2.33
CA PHE A 17 -14.18 -9.46 -2.08
C PHE A 17 -13.59 -8.89 -3.37
N MET A 18 -13.72 -7.58 -3.54
CA MET A 18 -13.03 -6.87 -4.62
C MET A 18 -11.52 -6.99 -4.40
N ALA A 19 -10.74 -7.12 -5.48
CA ALA A 19 -9.29 -7.17 -5.38
C ALA A 19 -8.67 -5.95 -4.69
N THR A 20 -9.40 -4.84 -4.79
CA THR A 20 -9.05 -3.52 -4.29
C THR A 20 -9.57 -3.19 -2.89
N ASN A 21 -10.30 -4.11 -2.25
CA ASN A 21 -10.70 -3.88 -0.87
C ASN A 21 -9.48 -3.93 0.04
N ARG A 22 -9.56 -3.23 1.18
CA ARG A 22 -8.47 -3.23 2.15
C ARG A 22 -8.27 -4.61 2.77
N ASP A 23 -7.01 -4.94 3.05
CA ASP A 23 -6.70 -6.00 3.99
C ASP A 23 -7.25 -5.62 5.37
N VAL A 24 -8.19 -6.42 5.86
CA VAL A 24 -8.77 -6.28 7.19
C VAL A 24 -8.27 -7.40 8.08
N VAL A 25 -7.71 -7.02 9.22
CA VAL A 25 -7.29 -7.97 10.25
C VAL A 25 -8.41 -8.09 11.28
N ALA A 26 -8.73 -9.31 11.70
CA ALA A 26 -9.74 -9.55 12.73
C ALA A 26 -9.47 -8.72 13.99
N ASN A 27 -10.52 -8.07 14.51
CA ASN A 27 -10.46 -7.23 15.70
C ASN A 27 -11.21 -7.95 16.84
N SER A 28 -10.54 -8.14 17.98
CA SER A 28 -11.13 -8.81 19.14
C SER A 28 -12.40 -8.16 19.66
N ASN A 29 -12.45 -6.83 19.67
CA ASN A 29 -13.60 -6.06 20.19
C ASN A 29 -14.79 -6.21 19.24
N LEU A 30 -14.55 -6.04 17.93
CA LEU A 30 -15.60 -6.22 16.92
C LEU A 30 -16.18 -7.64 16.95
N ARG A 31 -15.35 -8.67 17.17
CA ARG A 31 -15.83 -10.04 17.34
C ARG A 31 -16.76 -10.17 18.55
N GLN A 32 -16.38 -9.61 19.70
CA GLN A 32 -17.23 -9.64 20.89
C GLN A 32 -18.55 -8.91 20.68
N GLU A 33 -18.54 -7.77 19.99
CA GLU A 33 -19.75 -7.02 19.65
C GLU A 33 -20.66 -7.80 18.69
N ILE A 34 -20.11 -8.41 17.64
CA ILE A 34 -20.88 -9.26 16.72
C ILE A 34 -21.47 -10.46 17.46
N GLN A 35 -20.72 -11.12 18.35
CA GLN A 35 -21.25 -12.22 19.16
C GLN A 35 -22.43 -11.78 20.04
N LYS A 36 -22.35 -10.57 20.60
CA LYS A 36 -23.34 -10.04 21.56
C LYS A 36 -24.56 -9.41 20.90
N TYR A 37 -24.41 -8.82 19.72
CA TYR A 37 -25.43 -7.97 19.10
C TYR A 37 -25.75 -8.33 17.64
N GLY A 38 -24.99 -9.24 17.02
CA GLY A 38 -25.07 -9.50 15.58
C GLY A 38 -24.43 -8.40 14.73
N ILE A 39 -24.60 -8.47 13.42
CA ILE A 39 -24.18 -7.40 12.48
C ILE A 39 -25.23 -6.29 12.52
N ALA A 40 -24.95 -5.22 13.28
CA ALA A 40 -25.89 -4.10 13.42
C ALA A 40 -25.87 -3.11 12.23
N GLN A 41 -24.75 -3.02 11.50
CA GLN A 41 -24.61 -2.11 10.36
C GLN A 41 -24.64 -2.89 9.05
N GLU A 42 -25.51 -2.46 8.14
CA GLU A 42 -25.68 -3.05 6.80
C GLU A 42 -24.33 -3.23 6.07
N LEU A 43 -24.20 -4.34 5.36
CA LEU A 43 -23.12 -4.56 4.39
C LEU A 43 -23.54 -3.97 3.06
N ILE A 44 -22.68 -3.17 2.43
CA ILE A 44 -22.98 -2.64 1.10
C ILE A 44 -22.42 -3.63 0.09
N VAL A 45 -23.30 -4.16 -0.76
CA VAL A 45 -22.97 -5.25 -1.67
C VAL A 45 -23.56 -5.03 -3.05
N MET A 46 -23.02 -5.70 -4.05
CA MET A 46 -23.51 -5.71 -5.42
C MET A 46 -23.70 -7.15 -5.90
N PRO A 47 -24.75 -7.48 -6.66
CA PRO A 47 -24.88 -8.80 -7.27
C PRO A 47 -23.67 -9.11 -8.15
N ILE A 48 -23.15 -10.34 -8.13
CA ILE A 48 -21.92 -10.67 -8.88
C ILE A 48 -22.03 -10.40 -10.38
N GLY A 49 -23.21 -10.55 -10.98
CA GLY A 49 -23.44 -10.30 -12.41
C GLY A 49 -23.37 -8.82 -12.80
N GLU A 50 -23.36 -7.91 -11.84
CA GLU A 50 -23.24 -6.46 -12.06
C GLU A 50 -21.79 -5.95 -11.91
N TYR A 51 -20.86 -6.79 -11.45
CA TYR A 51 -19.47 -6.41 -11.18
C TYR A 51 -18.52 -7.03 -12.20
N ASP A 52 -17.72 -6.19 -12.86
CA ASP A 52 -16.80 -6.55 -13.94
C ASP A 52 -15.31 -6.50 -13.52
N GLY A 53 -15.02 -6.09 -12.29
CA GLY A 53 -13.66 -5.94 -11.78
C GLY A 53 -13.00 -7.24 -11.31
N LYS A 54 -11.71 -7.15 -10.96
CA LYS A 54 -10.97 -8.27 -10.35
C LYS A 54 -11.52 -8.57 -8.95
N LEU A 55 -11.54 -9.86 -8.60
CA LEU A 55 -11.97 -10.40 -7.30
C LEU A 55 -10.80 -11.09 -6.59
N ASN A 56 -10.77 -10.98 -5.27
CA ASN A 56 -9.87 -11.73 -4.37
C ASN A 56 -10.61 -12.93 -3.76
N ASP A 57 -10.10 -13.43 -2.63
CA ASP A 57 -10.70 -14.46 -1.78
C ASP A 57 -12.21 -14.26 -1.56
N SER A 58 -12.91 -15.39 -1.43
CA SER A 58 -14.34 -15.46 -1.14
C SER A 58 -14.58 -15.94 0.28
N ILE A 59 -15.56 -15.36 0.96
CA ILE A 59 -16.15 -15.94 2.17
C ILE A 59 -17.56 -16.42 1.82
N GLY A 60 -17.77 -17.73 1.84
CA GLY A 60 -19.10 -18.33 1.75
C GLY A 60 -19.63 -18.63 3.15
N PHE A 61 -20.86 -18.23 3.44
CA PHE A 61 -21.60 -18.74 4.58
C PHE A 61 -22.55 -19.82 4.07
N ARG A 62 -22.29 -21.06 4.45
CA ARG A 62 -23.16 -22.21 4.17
C ARG A 62 -23.60 -22.80 5.49
N PHE A 63 -24.91 -22.80 5.73
CA PHE A 63 -25.55 -23.64 6.72
C PHE A 63 -26.73 -24.33 6.07
N GLY A 64 -26.69 -25.66 6.06
CA GLY A 64 -27.81 -26.53 5.69
C GLY A 64 -28.30 -26.50 4.23
N GLU A 65 -29.45 -27.16 4.01
CA GLU A 65 -30.18 -27.28 2.73
C GLU A 65 -31.01 -26.03 2.39
N GLY A 66 -30.60 -24.85 2.86
CA GLY A 66 -31.34 -23.60 2.70
C GLY A 66 -31.37 -23.06 1.26
N GLU A 67 -32.43 -22.33 0.91
CA GLU A 67 -32.54 -21.65 -0.39
C GLU A 67 -31.36 -20.68 -0.61
N SER A 68 -30.85 -20.62 -1.85
CA SER A 68 -29.74 -19.71 -2.17
C SER A 68 -30.21 -18.26 -2.19
N ALA A 69 -29.62 -17.43 -1.34
CA ALA A 69 -29.80 -15.98 -1.33
C ALA A 69 -28.94 -15.25 -2.39
N GLY A 70 -28.11 -15.99 -3.12
CA GLY A 70 -27.28 -15.50 -4.23
C GLY A 70 -25.81 -15.29 -3.89
N VAL A 71 -25.09 -14.69 -4.86
CA VAL A 71 -23.66 -14.36 -4.75
C VAL A 71 -23.47 -12.86 -4.87
N TYR A 72 -22.80 -12.27 -3.89
CA TYR A 72 -22.61 -10.83 -3.80
C TYR A 72 -21.14 -10.44 -3.72
N VAL A 73 -20.77 -9.36 -4.41
CA VAL A 73 -19.48 -8.67 -4.25
C VAL A 73 -19.62 -7.63 -3.14
N VAL A 74 -18.73 -7.69 -2.16
CA VAL A 74 -18.76 -6.80 -0.99
C VAL A 74 -18.01 -5.52 -1.31
N ILE A 75 -18.74 -4.40 -1.25
CA ILE A 75 -18.22 -3.03 -1.45
C ILE A 75 -17.80 -2.43 -0.11
N ASP A 76 -18.62 -2.60 0.93
CA ASP A 76 -18.31 -2.21 2.31
C ASP A 76 -18.77 -3.30 3.30
N GLY A 77 -18.01 -3.44 4.39
CA GLY A 77 -18.33 -4.38 5.48
C GLY A 77 -17.51 -5.67 5.49
N GLN A 78 -16.41 -5.75 4.72
CA GLN A 78 -15.50 -6.90 4.73
C GLN A 78 -15.00 -7.28 6.13
N HIS A 79 -14.71 -6.28 6.98
CA HIS A 79 -14.23 -6.55 8.35
C HIS A 79 -15.29 -7.25 9.21
N ARG A 80 -16.56 -6.86 9.05
CA ARG A 80 -17.70 -7.47 9.76
C ARG A 80 -17.88 -8.91 9.31
N LEU A 81 -17.86 -9.18 8.00
CA LEU A 81 -17.93 -10.53 7.43
C LEU A 81 -16.76 -11.41 7.87
N THR A 82 -15.54 -10.88 7.85
CA THR A 82 -14.34 -11.62 8.27
C THR A 82 -14.44 -12.05 9.74
N CYS A 83 -14.83 -11.13 10.62
CA CYS A 83 -15.06 -11.43 12.04
C CYS A 83 -16.18 -12.45 12.25
N LEU A 84 -17.30 -12.34 11.52
CA LEU A 84 -18.40 -13.30 11.59
C LEU A 84 -17.96 -14.69 11.16
N ASN A 85 -17.23 -14.81 10.05
CA ASN A 85 -16.70 -16.08 9.55
C ASN A 85 -15.79 -16.77 10.57
N GLU A 86 -14.91 -16.02 11.25
CA GLU A 86 -14.08 -16.58 12.31
C GLU A 86 -14.89 -17.06 13.53
N ILE A 87 -15.96 -16.35 13.90
CA ILE A 87 -16.86 -16.74 14.99
C ILE A 87 -17.55 -18.06 14.64
N VAL A 88 -18.16 -18.13 13.46
CA VAL A 88 -18.87 -19.31 12.95
C VAL A 88 -17.92 -20.51 12.86
N ALA A 89 -16.77 -20.35 12.22
CA ALA A 89 -15.78 -21.43 12.11
C ALA A 89 -15.30 -21.94 13.48
N LYS A 90 -15.25 -21.06 14.49
CA LYS A 90 -14.94 -21.44 15.87
C LYS A 90 -16.07 -22.21 16.54
N ILE A 91 -17.33 -21.82 16.31
CA ILE A 91 -18.52 -22.53 16.80
C ILE A 91 -18.55 -23.94 16.21
N ASP A 92 -18.47 -24.07 14.88
CA ASP A 92 -18.49 -25.36 14.18
C ASP A 92 -17.39 -26.29 14.67
N LYS A 93 -16.19 -25.76 14.84
CA LYS A 93 -15.05 -26.52 15.38
C LYS A 93 -15.34 -27.05 16.78
N ILE A 94 -15.90 -26.23 17.67
CA ILE A 94 -16.20 -26.66 19.05
C ILE A 94 -17.34 -27.67 19.06
N MET A 95 -18.36 -27.50 18.22
CA MET A 95 -19.46 -28.45 18.08
C MET A 95 -18.95 -29.82 17.61
N ALA A 96 -18.15 -29.85 16.54
CA ALA A 96 -17.54 -31.08 16.04
C ALA A 96 -16.63 -31.76 17.08
N GLU A 97 -15.82 -30.97 17.81
CA GLU A 97 -15.01 -31.50 18.91
C GLU A 97 -15.86 -32.09 20.04
N ASN A 98 -17.01 -31.48 20.35
CA ASN A 98 -17.92 -31.95 21.39
C ASN A 98 -18.67 -33.23 21.01
N GLU A 99 -19.03 -33.41 19.73
CA GLU A 99 -19.64 -34.66 19.23
C GLU A 99 -18.72 -35.88 19.42
N ALA A 100 -17.40 -35.68 19.31
CA ALA A 100 -16.41 -36.73 19.54
C ALA A 100 -16.23 -37.10 21.04
N ILE A 101 -16.78 -36.30 21.97
CA ILE A 101 -16.60 -36.48 23.42
C ILE A 101 -17.83 -37.16 24.03
N LYS A 102 -17.66 -38.39 24.53
CA LYS A 102 -18.72 -39.18 25.20
C LYS A 102 -19.10 -38.67 26.60
N ASP A 103 -18.17 -38.02 27.30
CA ASP A 103 -18.39 -37.51 28.66
C ASP A 103 -18.86 -36.06 28.59
N GLU A 104 -20.14 -35.85 28.91
CA GLU A 104 -20.79 -34.53 28.87
C GLU A 104 -20.01 -33.47 29.68
N LYS A 105 -19.34 -33.85 30.77
CA LYS A 105 -18.56 -32.93 31.62
C LYS A 105 -17.26 -32.46 30.99
N LYS A 106 -16.80 -33.11 29.91
CA LYS A 106 -15.58 -32.75 29.17
C LYS A 106 -15.87 -31.93 27.92
N LYS A 107 -17.15 -31.73 27.56
CA LYS A 107 -17.54 -30.89 26.43
C LYS A 107 -17.20 -29.43 26.73
N LYS A 108 -16.66 -28.75 25.72
CA LYS A 108 -16.33 -27.32 25.78
C LYS A 108 -17.61 -26.51 25.63
N ALA A 109 -17.67 -25.36 26.31
CA ALA A 109 -18.77 -24.42 26.11
C ALA A 109 -18.75 -23.89 24.66
N VAL A 110 -19.87 -24.06 23.95
CA VAL A 110 -20.05 -23.52 22.60
C VAL A 110 -20.38 -22.03 22.71
N PRO A 111 -19.62 -21.14 22.07
CA PRO A 111 -19.97 -19.73 22.01
C PRO A 111 -21.34 -19.54 21.36
N THR A 112 -22.18 -18.67 21.91
CA THR A 112 -23.45 -18.31 21.27
C THR A 112 -23.26 -17.10 20.36
N LEU A 113 -24.14 -17.01 19.37
CA LEU A 113 -24.29 -15.86 18.49
C LEU A 113 -25.66 -15.24 18.73
N ALA A 114 -25.72 -13.93 18.96
CA ALA A 114 -26.97 -13.24 19.25
C ALA A 114 -27.94 -13.17 18.06
N SER A 115 -27.42 -13.20 16.82
CA SER A 115 -28.22 -13.17 15.60
C SER A 115 -27.47 -13.78 14.41
N THR A 116 -28.19 -14.52 13.59
CA THR A 116 -27.74 -15.11 12.31
C THR A 116 -28.14 -14.25 11.11
N GLU A 117 -28.74 -13.09 11.36
CA GLU A 117 -29.13 -12.15 10.33
C GLU A 117 -27.94 -11.29 9.87
N ILE A 118 -27.79 -11.20 8.56
CA ILE A 118 -26.83 -10.34 7.87
C ILE A 118 -27.65 -9.29 7.10
N PRO A 119 -27.74 -8.05 7.60
CA PRO A 119 -28.42 -6.97 6.88
C PRO A 119 -27.54 -6.49 5.72
N LEU A 120 -28.14 -6.41 4.54
CA LEU A 120 -27.51 -6.02 3.29
C LEU A 120 -28.19 -4.80 2.68
N LYS A 121 -27.35 -3.93 2.12
CA LYS A 121 -27.74 -2.85 1.22
C LYS A 121 -27.20 -3.17 -0.17
N VAL A 122 -28.08 -3.70 -1.00
CA VAL A 122 -27.75 -4.15 -2.36
C VAL A 122 -27.81 -2.97 -3.32
N VAL A 123 -26.70 -2.69 -4.00
CA VAL A 123 -26.57 -1.67 -5.06
C VAL A 123 -26.36 -2.32 -6.42
N ASP A 124 -26.71 -1.59 -7.48
CA ASP A 124 -26.60 -2.00 -8.88
C ASP A 124 -25.59 -1.10 -9.61
N CYS A 125 -25.17 -1.48 -10.82
CA CYS A 125 -24.22 -0.69 -11.62
C CYS A 125 -24.73 0.76 -11.82
N LYS A 126 -26.01 0.94 -12.14
CA LYS A 126 -26.63 2.27 -12.32
C LYS A 126 -26.59 3.15 -11.07
N TYR A 127 -26.56 2.56 -9.88
CA TYR A 127 -26.45 3.29 -8.63
C TYR A 127 -25.04 3.82 -8.42
N VAL A 128 -24.01 2.99 -8.66
CA VAL A 128 -22.62 3.39 -8.45
C VAL A 128 -22.11 4.33 -9.52
N GLU A 129 -22.64 4.28 -10.73
CA GLU A 129 -22.33 5.22 -11.81
C GLU A 129 -22.60 6.69 -11.46
N ARG A 130 -23.57 6.96 -10.57
CA ARG A 130 -23.87 8.33 -10.10
C ARG A 130 -22.71 8.95 -9.32
N TYR A 131 -21.80 8.12 -8.83
CA TYR A 131 -20.60 8.52 -8.12
C TYR A 131 -19.36 8.48 -9.03
N GLY A 132 -19.51 8.21 -10.33
CA GLY A 132 -18.39 8.00 -11.26
C GLY A 132 -17.84 6.58 -11.21
N GLY A 133 -18.68 5.58 -10.93
CA GLY A 133 -18.35 4.16 -10.94
C GLY A 133 -18.04 3.58 -9.55
N ILE A 134 -17.81 2.27 -9.52
CA ILE A 134 -17.63 1.49 -8.29
C ILE A 134 -16.46 1.99 -7.42
N ASP A 135 -15.37 2.44 -8.04
CA ASP A 135 -14.18 2.92 -7.32
C ASP A 135 -14.42 4.19 -6.56
N ASN A 136 -15.01 5.19 -7.24
CA ASN A 136 -15.34 6.44 -6.61
C ASN A 136 -16.37 6.24 -5.50
N TYR A 137 -17.28 5.28 -5.68
CA TYR A 137 -18.21 4.89 -4.63
C TYR A 137 -17.51 4.27 -3.41
N VAL A 138 -16.58 3.32 -3.61
CA VAL A 138 -15.76 2.73 -2.54
C VAL A 138 -14.92 3.79 -1.82
N ILE A 139 -14.28 4.69 -2.56
CA ILE A 139 -13.49 5.81 -2.00
C ILE A 139 -14.40 6.72 -1.16
N MET A 140 -15.59 7.05 -1.66
CA MET A 140 -16.56 7.89 -0.96
C MET A 140 -17.02 7.23 0.35
N LEU A 141 -17.45 5.97 0.32
CA LEU A 141 -17.86 5.22 1.50
C LEU A 141 -16.78 5.23 2.58
N ASN A 142 -15.55 4.91 2.17
CA ASN A 142 -14.46 4.82 3.13
C ASN A 142 -13.96 6.19 3.61
N ASN A 143 -14.21 7.29 2.91
CA ASN A 143 -13.94 8.62 3.43
C ASN A 143 -14.94 9.07 4.50
N THR A 144 -16.11 8.40 4.59
CA THR A 144 -17.16 8.71 5.58
C THR A 144 -17.12 7.81 6.83
N GLY A 145 -16.58 6.59 6.73
CA GLY A 145 -16.44 5.64 7.86
C GLY A 145 -15.06 5.65 8.53
N LYS A 146 -14.07 5.03 7.88
CA LYS A 146 -12.66 5.02 8.32
C LYS A 146 -11.80 5.54 7.19
N LYS A 147 -11.32 6.78 7.29
CA LYS A 147 -10.52 7.44 6.24
C LYS A 147 -9.39 6.54 5.72
N TRP A 148 -9.23 6.46 4.40
CA TRP A 148 -8.09 5.78 3.76
C TRP A 148 -6.80 6.45 4.20
N SER A 149 -5.81 5.63 4.56
CA SER A 149 -4.45 6.12 4.68
C SER A 149 -3.87 6.36 3.29
N ASN A 150 -2.80 7.16 3.20
CA ASN A 150 -2.09 7.35 1.93
C ASN A 150 -1.59 6.02 1.33
N LYS A 151 -1.24 5.05 2.19
CA LYS A 151 -0.85 3.71 1.76
C LYS A 151 -2.01 2.98 1.08
N ASP A 152 -3.22 3.08 1.64
CA ASP A 152 -4.41 2.44 1.07
C ASP A 152 -4.71 2.98 -0.34
N PHE A 153 -4.60 4.30 -0.54
CA PHE A 153 -4.77 4.92 -1.86
C PHE A 153 -3.71 4.45 -2.88
N ILE A 154 -2.45 4.33 -2.45
CA ILE A 154 -1.36 3.90 -3.34
C ILE A 154 -1.53 2.44 -3.76
N VAL A 155 -1.82 1.55 -2.81
CA VAL A 155 -2.01 0.11 -3.09
C VAL A 155 -3.20 -0.09 -4.03
N ASN A 156 -4.31 0.60 -3.76
CA ASN A 156 -5.48 0.55 -4.63
C ASN A 156 -5.18 1.04 -6.05
N ALA A 157 -4.50 2.18 -6.18
CA ALA A 157 -4.12 2.71 -7.49
C ALA A 157 -3.22 1.73 -8.25
N TYR A 158 -2.21 1.18 -7.58
CA TYR A 158 -1.31 0.19 -8.17
C TYR A 158 -2.06 -1.06 -8.67
N GLN A 159 -2.97 -1.63 -7.87
CA GLN A 159 -3.76 -2.81 -8.28
C GLN A 159 -4.66 -2.55 -9.50
N ARG A 160 -5.02 -1.29 -9.75
CA ARG A 160 -5.88 -0.88 -10.87
C ARG A 160 -5.11 -0.65 -12.16
N ASN A 161 -3.84 -0.28 -12.06
CA ASN A 161 -2.96 -0.13 -13.21
C ASN A 161 -1.54 -0.57 -12.85
N GLU A 162 -1.35 -1.88 -12.77
CA GLU A 162 -0.09 -2.51 -12.37
C GLU A 162 1.03 -2.26 -13.39
N ASP A 163 0.68 -1.95 -14.64
CA ASP A 163 1.62 -1.68 -15.73
C ASP A 163 2.18 -0.24 -15.69
N SER A 164 1.52 0.69 -14.98
CA SER A 164 2.03 2.05 -14.79
C SER A 164 3.37 2.02 -14.04
N PHE A 165 4.43 2.46 -14.70
CA PHE A 165 5.76 2.51 -14.12
C PHE A 165 5.82 3.41 -12.88
N GLU A 166 5.16 4.58 -12.92
CA GLU A 166 5.07 5.50 -11.79
C GLU A 166 4.37 4.86 -10.60
N LEU A 167 3.24 4.17 -10.82
CA LEU A 167 2.52 3.48 -9.73
C LEU A 167 3.34 2.34 -9.15
N ARG A 168 4.05 1.57 -9.97
CA ARG A 168 5.00 0.54 -9.51
C ARG A 168 6.08 1.14 -8.61
N VAL A 169 6.69 2.26 -9.02
CA VAL A 169 7.70 2.98 -8.23
C VAL A 169 7.11 3.51 -6.92
N ILE A 170 5.98 4.21 -6.97
CA ILE A 170 5.33 4.80 -5.78
C ILE A 170 4.94 3.69 -4.79
N ASN A 171 4.36 2.59 -5.27
CA ASN A 171 3.99 1.46 -4.42
C ASN A 171 5.24 0.83 -3.78
N ARG A 172 6.30 0.58 -4.57
CA ARG A 172 7.53 -0.01 -4.06
C ARG A 172 8.20 0.82 -2.97
N LEU A 173 8.34 2.13 -3.18
CA LEU A 173 8.89 3.04 -2.16
C LEU A 173 7.99 3.10 -0.92
N THR A 174 6.68 2.94 -1.08
CA THR A 174 5.73 2.87 0.05
C THR A 174 5.90 1.57 0.86
N GLU A 175 6.09 0.42 0.20
CA GLU A 175 6.43 -0.85 0.87
C GLU A 175 7.71 -0.73 1.70
N ASP A 176 8.64 0.08 1.21
CA ASP A 176 9.89 0.42 1.86
C ASP A 176 9.76 1.41 3.01
N LYS A 177 8.52 1.71 3.42
CA LYS A 177 8.16 2.60 4.52
C LYS A 177 8.52 4.07 4.25
N MET A 178 8.72 4.46 2.99
CA MET A 178 8.89 5.87 2.62
C MET A 178 7.54 6.59 2.71
N SER A 179 7.50 7.79 3.29
CA SER A 179 6.26 8.59 3.35
C SER A 179 5.87 9.11 1.97
N ILE A 180 4.57 9.26 1.68
CA ILE A 180 4.08 9.83 0.41
C ILE A 180 4.70 11.22 0.12
N SER A 181 4.93 12.02 1.17
CA SER A 181 5.52 13.34 1.02
C SER A 181 7.01 13.27 0.65
N THR A 182 7.71 12.22 1.07
CA THR A 182 9.10 11.97 0.71
C THR A 182 9.18 11.42 -0.71
N ILE A 183 8.29 10.48 -1.07
CA ILE A 183 8.16 9.98 -2.45
C ILE A 183 7.90 11.15 -3.40
N SER A 184 6.96 12.04 -3.06
CA SER A 184 6.66 13.22 -3.87
C SER A 184 7.89 14.12 -4.07
N ARG A 185 8.72 14.32 -3.03
CA ARG A 185 9.99 15.07 -3.15
C ARG A 185 10.99 14.41 -4.09
N TRP A 186 11.13 13.09 -4.01
CA TRP A 186 12.02 12.34 -4.90
C TRP A 186 11.58 12.46 -6.36
N LEU A 187 10.28 12.31 -6.61
CA LEU A 187 9.73 12.25 -7.95
C LEU A 187 9.59 13.62 -8.63
N SER A 188 9.36 14.69 -7.86
CA SER A 188 8.97 16.00 -8.40
C SER A 188 9.67 17.21 -7.77
N GLY A 189 10.49 17.01 -6.74
CA GLY A 189 11.02 18.12 -5.93
C GLY A 189 10.00 18.81 -5.02
N ASN A 190 8.71 18.43 -5.08
CA ASN A 190 7.62 19.04 -4.32
C ASN A 190 6.92 18.00 -3.44
N THR A 191 6.42 18.42 -2.28
CA THR A 191 5.83 17.54 -1.26
C THR A 191 4.38 17.13 -1.52
N LYS A 192 3.69 17.81 -2.44
CA LYS A 192 2.22 17.71 -2.65
C LYS A 192 1.81 17.20 -4.02
N VAL A 193 2.75 16.93 -4.93
CA VAL A 193 2.45 16.48 -6.29
C VAL A 193 1.83 15.08 -6.27
N ILE A 194 2.39 14.15 -5.48
CA ILE A 194 1.79 12.84 -5.26
C ILE A 194 0.67 12.97 -4.22
N ASN A 195 -0.57 12.83 -4.68
CA ASN A 195 -1.78 12.88 -3.88
C ASN A 195 -2.89 12.04 -4.54
N ASN A 196 -4.07 11.95 -3.91
CA ASN A 196 -5.16 11.12 -4.44
C ASN A 196 -5.58 11.47 -5.87
N LYS A 197 -5.56 12.75 -6.25
CA LYS A 197 -5.91 13.18 -7.60
C LYS A 197 -4.87 12.70 -8.61
N SER A 198 -3.58 12.85 -8.28
CA SER A 198 -2.50 12.41 -9.16
C SER A 198 -2.46 10.88 -9.28
N LEU A 199 -2.73 10.15 -8.20
CA LEU A 199 -2.86 8.69 -8.22
C LEU A 199 -4.01 8.24 -9.14
N GLN A 200 -5.17 8.90 -9.08
CA GLN A 200 -6.29 8.60 -9.98
C GLN A 200 -5.95 8.88 -11.46
N SER A 201 -5.25 9.99 -11.74
CA SER A 201 -4.74 10.27 -13.08
C SER A 201 -3.86 9.12 -13.60
N LEU A 202 -2.92 8.62 -12.79
CA LEU A 202 -2.08 7.47 -13.19
C LEU A 202 -2.90 6.18 -13.41
N VAL A 203 -3.94 5.94 -12.60
CA VAL A 203 -4.88 4.82 -12.81
C VAL A 203 -5.54 4.92 -14.17
N ASN A 204 -5.92 6.13 -14.59
CA ASN A 204 -6.52 6.39 -15.89
C ASN A 204 -5.52 6.40 -17.06
N GLY A 205 -4.23 6.13 -16.79
CA GLY A 205 -3.16 6.17 -17.80
C GLY A 205 -2.67 7.58 -18.16
N GLU A 206 -3.04 8.59 -17.38
CA GLU A 206 -2.60 9.97 -17.58
C GLU A 206 -1.22 10.22 -16.96
N SER A 207 -0.40 11.06 -17.59
CA SER A 207 0.87 11.53 -17.03
C SER A 207 0.67 12.61 -15.97
N ILE A 208 1.53 12.64 -14.95
CA ILE A 208 1.58 13.75 -13.99
C ILE A 208 2.70 14.72 -14.38
N ASN A 209 2.37 15.99 -14.57
CA ASN A 209 3.34 17.03 -14.88
C ASN A 209 4.40 17.18 -13.77
N GLY A 210 5.66 17.28 -14.18
CA GLY A 210 6.79 17.52 -13.27
C GLY A 210 7.27 16.29 -12.49
N ILE A 211 6.84 15.08 -12.89
CA ILE A 211 7.39 13.82 -12.38
C ILE A 211 8.33 13.21 -13.39
N ASP A 212 9.49 12.76 -12.91
CA ASP A 212 10.38 11.86 -13.65
C ASP A 212 10.80 10.69 -12.75
N ALA A 213 9.98 9.63 -12.77
CA ALA A 213 10.22 8.45 -11.93
C ALA A 213 11.48 7.69 -12.32
N ALA A 214 11.88 7.70 -13.60
CA ALA A 214 13.06 6.98 -14.05
C ALA A 214 14.33 7.66 -13.53
N LYS A 215 14.44 8.99 -13.71
CA LYS A 215 15.57 9.77 -13.21
C LYS A 215 15.65 9.75 -11.69
N ALA A 216 14.51 9.83 -11.00
CA ALA A 216 14.45 9.73 -9.55
C ALA A 216 14.96 8.36 -9.05
N MET A 217 14.53 7.26 -9.67
CA MET A 217 14.99 5.92 -9.30
C MET A 217 16.47 5.69 -9.62
N LYS A 218 16.98 6.20 -10.74
CA LYS A 218 18.42 6.18 -11.03
C LYS A 218 19.22 6.84 -9.92
N LEU A 219 18.81 8.04 -9.50
CA LEU A 219 19.49 8.76 -8.43
C LEU A 219 19.40 8.03 -7.08
N TYR A 220 18.22 7.52 -6.73
CA TYR A 220 17.99 6.81 -5.48
C TYR A 220 18.85 5.54 -5.39
N LEU A 221 18.91 4.74 -6.46
CA LEU A 221 19.72 3.51 -6.51
C LEU A 221 21.22 3.81 -6.62
N ALA A 222 21.62 4.87 -7.33
CA ALA A 222 23.03 5.29 -7.38
C ALA A 222 23.54 5.69 -5.99
N LEU A 223 22.72 6.38 -5.19
CA LEU A 223 23.07 6.70 -3.81
C LEU A 223 23.15 5.45 -2.92
N GLN A 224 22.30 4.45 -3.15
CA GLN A 224 22.47 3.15 -2.48
C GLN A 224 23.77 2.46 -2.88
N ALA A 225 24.12 2.46 -4.16
CA ALA A 225 25.36 1.89 -4.66
C ALA A 225 26.61 2.58 -4.10
N LEU A 226 26.52 3.88 -3.81
CA LEU A 226 27.57 4.62 -3.09
C LEU A 226 27.71 4.17 -1.62
N GLY A 227 26.66 3.60 -1.02
CA GLY A 227 26.71 3.05 0.34
C GLY A 227 25.70 3.69 1.30
N PHE A 228 24.82 4.59 0.85
CA PHE A 228 23.76 5.10 1.71
C PHE A 228 22.73 4.01 2.04
N SER A 229 22.36 3.93 3.31
CA SER A 229 21.32 3.03 3.77
C SER A 229 19.94 3.46 3.27
N LYS A 230 19.13 2.47 2.95
CA LYS A 230 17.72 2.66 2.59
C LYS A 230 16.93 3.38 3.68
N SER A 231 17.19 3.06 4.95
CA SER A 231 16.52 3.71 6.08
C SER A 231 16.84 5.20 6.18
N PHE A 232 18.05 5.63 5.77
CA PHE A 232 18.40 7.04 5.65
C PHE A 232 17.76 7.70 4.43
N LEU A 233 17.87 7.11 3.24
CA LEU A 233 17.32 7.67 2.00
C LEU A 233 15.78 7.77 2.00
N ASN A 234 15.11 6.95 2.81
CA ASN A 234 13.65 7.00 3.00
C ASN A 234 13.20 8.18 3.87
N LYS A 235 14.13 8.87 4.53
CA LYS A 235 13.89 10.16 5.18
C LYS A 235 14.01 11.30 4.16
N ARG A 236 13.48 12.47 4.52
CA ARG A 236 13.45 13.63 3.62
C ARG A 236 14.80 14.33 3.41
N TYR A 237 15.77 14.13 4.30
CA TYR A 237 16.93 15.01 4.41
C TYR A 237 17.82 15.00 3.16
N MET A 238 18.18 13.82 2.66
CA MET A 238 19.04 13.73 1.48
C MET A 238 18.39 14.36 0.25
N ILE A 239 17.11 14.08 0.01
CA ILE A 239 16.40 14.64 -1.13
C ILE A 239 16.14 16.15 -0.98
N ASP A 240 15.89 16.64 0.23
CA ASP A 240 15.79 18.08 0.49
C ASP A 240 17.13 18.78 0.20
N VAL A 241 18.27 18.19 0.56
CA VAL A 241 19.62 18.71 0.23
C VAL A 241 19.86 18.72 -1.29
N ILE A 242 19.55 17.62 -1.97
CA ILE A 242 19.70 17.52 -3.43
C ILE A 242 18.86 18.59 -4.13
N ASN A 243 17.59 18.73 -3.73
CA ASN A 243 16.69 19.73 -4.29
C ASN A 243 17.20 21.16 -4.03
N ASP A 244 17.79 21.41 -2.86
CA ASP A 244 18.37 22.71 -2.54
C ASP A 244 19.62 23.02 -3.37
N LEU A 245 20.50 22.03 -3.58
CA LEU A 245 21.66 22.16 -4.47
C LEU A 245 21.24 22.44 -5.91
N LYS A 246 20.19 21.78 -6.42
CA LYS A 246 19.67 22.00 -7.77
C LYS A 246 19.11 23.40 -8.02
N LYS A 247 18.62 24.11 -6.99
CA LYS A 247 18.11 25.50 -7.13
C LYS A 247 19.17 26.47 -7.64
N SER A 248 20.46 26.16 -7.47
CA SER A 248 21.56 26.97 -8.00
C SER A 248 21.65 26.96 -9.54
N GLY A 249 20.87 26.11 -10.22
CA GLY A 249 20.81 26.05 -11.69
C GLY A 249 21.79 25.06 -12.32
N GLU A 250 22.66 24.44 -11.53
CA GLU A 250 23.70 23.51 -12.02
C GLU A 250 23.38 22.06 -11.61
N GLU A 251 22.43 21.43 -12.30
CA GLU A 251 22.03 20.04 -11.99
C GLU A 251 23.20 19.06 -12.20
N GLU A 252 23.97 19.22 -13.27
CA GLU A 252 25.15 18.40 -13.57
C GLU A 252 26.22 18.52 -12.47
N LYS A 253 26.50 19.75 -12.01
CA LYS A 253 27.41 19.98 -10.87
C LYS A 253 26.87 19.33 -9.60
N THR A 254 25.56 19.39 -9.37
CA THR A 254 24.96 18.72 -8.22
C THR A 254 25.22 17.22 -8.25
N PHE A 255 24.99 16.56 -9.40
CA PHE A 255 25.32 15.14 -9.54
C PHE A 255 26.82 14.87 -9.40
N LEU A 256 27.68 15.76 -9.92
CA LEU A 256 29.13 15.60 -9.76
C LEU A 256 29.50 15.62 -8.28
N LYS A 257 28.99 16.60 -7.51
CA LYS A 257 29.19 16.66 -6.05
C LYS A 257 28.78 15.37 -5.34
N LEU A 258 27.59 14.84 -5.68
CA LEU A 258 27.10 13.59 -5.10
C LEU A 258 28.02 12.40 -5.42
N SER A 259 28.59 12.35 -6.62
CA SER A 259 29.54 11.28 -7.02
C SER A 259 30.87 11.30 -6.26
N LYS A 260 31.18 12.42 -5.58
CA LYS A 260 32.43 12.59 -4.82
C LYS A 260 32.26 12.45 -3.31
N ILE A 261 31.07 12.06 -2.84
CA ILE A 261 30.83 11.84 -1.42
C ILE A 261 31.67 10.66 -0.94
N THR A 262 32.50 10.91 0.07
CA THR A 262 33.27 9.89 0.80
C THR A 262 32.79 9.76 2.25
N SER A 263 32.15 10.79 2.79
CA SER A 263 31.77 10.93 4.20
C SER A 263 30.36 10.42 4.51
N ILE A 264 29.95 9.30 3.89
CA ILE A 264 28.58 8.73 4.01
C ILE A 264 28.19 8.49 5.47
N SER A 265 29.05 7.84 6.25
CA SER A 265 28.73 7.57 7.66
C SER A 265 28.53 8.85 8.48
N GLN A 266 29.19 9.96 8.14
CA GLN A 266 29.02 11.23 8.83
C GLN A 266 27.69 11.88 8.44
N ILE A 267 27.33 11.84 7.16
CA ILE A 267 26.05 12.31 6.65
C ILE A 267 24.90 11.56 7.33
N GLU A 268 24.96 10.23 7.42
CA GLU A 268 23.89 9.43 8.05
C GLU A 268 23.76 9.65 9.55
N LYS A 269 24.86 9.99 10.24
CA LYS A 269 24.92 10.25 11.68
C LYS A 269 24.66 11.70 12.06
N THR A 270 24.44 12.60 11.08
CA THR A 270 24.16 14.01 11.33
C THR A 270 22.98 14.16 12.29
N ASN A 271 23.20 14.80 13.44
CA ASN A 271 22.32 14.73 14.60
C ASN A 271 21.06 15.59 14.42
N TYR A 272 19.89 15.02 14.73
CA TYR A 272 18.59 15.70 14.63
C TYR A 272 18.35 16.76 15.72
N ALA A 273 19.17 16.78 16.77
CA ALA A 273 19.01 17.66 17.93
C ALA A 273 19.77 19.00 17.82
N ASP A 274 20.79 19.10 16.96
CA ASP A 274 21.80 20.19 17.03
C ASP A 274 21.74 21.19 15.86
N GLY A 275 20.54 21.52 15.38
CA GLY A 275 20.34 22.61 14.40
C GLY A 275 19.90 22.14 13.00
N ASP A 276 20.27 22.89 11.97
CA ASP A 276 19.79 22.65 10.60
C ASP A 276 20.53 21.47 9.94
N VAL A 277 19.90 20.29 10.01
CA VAL A 277 20.39 19.03 9.43
C VAL A 277 20.66 19.16 7.92
N ILE A 278 19.86 19.94 7.18
CA ILE A 278 20.06 20.12 5.73
C ILE A 278 21.36 20.88 5.49
N ALA A 279 21.59 21.97 6.24
CA ALA A 279 22.82 22.74 6.16
C ALA A 279 24.06 21.91 6.54
N GLN A 280 23.95 21.07 7.57
CA GLN A 280 25.04 20.18 8.00
C GLN A 280 25.42 19.16 6.91
N ILE A 281 24.43 18.44 6.35
CA ILE A 281 24.67 17.49 5.27
C ILE A 281 25.27 18.19 4.04
N LYS A 282 24.72 19.36 3.67
CA LYS A 282 25.23 20.16 2.55
C LYS A 282 26.69 20.59 2.76
N SER A 283 27.05 20.97 3.98
CA SER A 283 28.43 21.31 4.36
C SER A 283 29.38 20.12 4.16
N ILE A 284 29.00 18.93 4.61
CA ILE A 284 29.81 17.71 4.44
C ILE A 284 30.00 17.37 2.96
N ILE A 285 28.93 17.41 2.16
CA ILE A 285 29.00 17.15 0.72
C ILE A 285 29.93 18.14 0.02
N ASN A 286 29.87 19.43 0.37
CA ASN A 286 30.76 20.42 -0.21
C ASN A 286 32.21 20.22 0.22
N ALA A 287 32.47 19.83 1.47
CA ALA A 287 33.82 19.55 1.97
C ALA A 287 34.47 18.34 1.25
N ASP A 288 33.72 17.26 1.06
CA ASP A 288 34.17 16.10 0.27
C ASP A 288 34.49 16.52 -1.18
N TYR A 289 33.61 17.33 -1.77
CA TYR A 289 33.79 17.83 -3.13
C TYR A 289 35.00 18.74 -3.28
N ASP A 290 35.22 19.67 -2.35
CA ASP A 290 36.35 20.58 -2.36
C ASP A 290 37.67 19.83 -2.14
N THR A 291 37.66 18.80 -1.29
CA THR A 291 38.80 17.89 -1.12
C THR A 291 39.16 17.21 -2.43
N TRP A 292 38.19 16.61 -3.12
CA TRP A 292 38.40 16.01 -4.43
C TRP A 292 38.96 17.02 -5.45
N ARG A 293 38.42 18.24 -5.49
CA ARG A 293 38.90 19.29 -6.40
C ARG A 293 40.36 19.68 -6.13
N ILE A 294 40.74 19.83 -4.87
CA ILE A 294 42.10 20.19 -4.47
C ILE A 294 43.08 19.06 -4.81
N GLU A 295 42.75 17.81 -4.45
CA GLU A 295 43.61 16.65 -4.68
C GLU A 295 43.84 16.36 -6.16
N ASN A 296 42.86 16.66 -7.01
CA ASN A 296 42.92 16.42 -8.45
C ASN A 296 43.25 17.69 -9.26
N VAL A 297 43.56 18.81 -8.59
CA VAL A 297 43.92 20.10 -9.21
C VAL A 297 42.87 20.53 -10.27
N ILE A 298 41.59 20.45 -9.90
CA ILE A 298 40.46 20.69 -10.80
C ILE A 298 40.17 22.19 -10.92
N GLY A 299 40.53 22.76 -12.06
CA GLY A 299 40.13 24.09 -12.49
C GLY A 299 38.68 24.16 -12.95
N VAL A 300 38.26 25.34 -13.42
CA VAL A 300 36.86 25.59 -13.82
C VAL A 300 36.49 24.80 -15.08
N GLU A 301 37.39 24.70 -16.05
CA GLU A 301 37.14 23.99 -17.31
C GLU A 301 37.08 22.47 -17.08
N GLU A 302 37.98 21.94 -16.26
CA GLU A 302 38.00 20.53 -15.88
C GLU A 302 36.75 20.16 -15.06
N GLU A 303 36.27 21.05 -14.21
CA GLU A 303 35.02 20.87 -13.44
C GLU A 303 33.81 20.74 -14.37
N ILE A 304 33.69 21.65 -15.35
CA ILE A 304 32.60 21.63 -16.33
C ILE A 304 32.61 20.32 -17.13
N GLU A 305 33.78 19.89 -17.59
CA GLU A 305 33.92 18.64 -18.34
C GLU A 305 33.65 17.40 -17.48
N ALA A 306 34.08 17.40 -16.22
CA ALA A 306 33.77 16.34 -15.27
C ALA A 306 32.27 16.27 -14.97
N ALA A 307 31.58 17.41 -14.89
CA ALA A 307 30.14 17.46 -14.62
C ALA A 307 29.32 16.88 -15.77
N LYS A 308 29.67 17.20 -17.03
CA LYS A 308 29.03 16.65 -18.23
C LYS A 308 29.24 15.15 -18.39
N LYS A 309 30.43 14.65 -18.02
CA LYS A 309 30.81 13.24 -18.14
C LYS A 309 30.48 12.42 -16.89
N ASN A 310 29.80 13.02 -15.90
CA ASN A 310 29.58 12.37 -14.62
C ASN A 310 28.60 11.19 -14.77
N PRO A 311 29.06 9.95 -14.54
CA PRO A 311 28.26 8.77 -14.82
C PRO A 311 27.26 8.44 -13.71
N LEU A 312 27.05 9.31 -12.71
CA LEU A 312 26.29 8.96 -11.50
C LEU A 312 24.94 8.29 -11.83
N LEU A 313 24.17 8.86 -12.76
CA LEU A 313 22.88 8.28 -13.17
C LEU A 313 23.00 7.14 -14.18
N GLU A 314 24.16 6.99 -14.81
CA GLU A 314 24.48 5.94 -15.80
C GLU A 314 24.99 4.67 -15.11
N THR A 315 25.42 4.77 -13.84
CA THR A 315 25.73 3.60 -13.01
C THR A 315 24.52 2.71 -12.72
N VAL A 316 23.31 3.20 -13.00
CA VAL A 316 22.04 2.48 -12.83
C VAL A 316 21.34 2.35 -14.16
N SER A 317 21.21 1.10 -14.62
CA SER A 317 20.49 0.72 -15.82
C SER A 317 18.97 0.71 -15.61
N ARG A 318 18.20 0.53 -16.69
CA ARG A 318 16.75 0.35 -16.56
C ARG A 318 16.43 -0.98 -15.89
N GLU A 319 17.23 -2.00 -16.19
CA GLU A 319 17.14 -3.36 -15.67
C GLU A 319 17.36 -3.40 -14.16
N ASP A 320 18.25 -2.56 -13.62
CA ASP A 320 18.45 -2.42 -12.17
C ASP A 320 17.19 -1.89 -11.48
N ILE A 321 16.51 -0.91 -12.10
CA ILE A 321 15.25 -0.39 -11.60
C ILE A 321 14.18 -1.47 -11.64
N GLU A 322 14.04 -2.18 -12.76
CA GLU A 322 13.05 -3.26 -12.88
C GLU A 322 13.32 -4.39 -11.86
N THR A 323 14.59 -4.72 -11.62
CA THR A 323 15.01 -5.68 -10.58
C THR A 323 14.61 -5.22 -9.19
N TYR A 324 14.83 -3.94 -8.87
CA TYR A 324 14.42 -3.33 -7.62
C TYR A 324 12.89 -3.34 -7.41
N LEU A 325 12.14 -3.09 -8.47
CA LEU A 325 10.68 -3.13 -8.47
C LEU A 325 10.14 -4.57 -8.32
N ALA A 326 10.84 -5.55 -8.89
CA ALA A 326 10.48 -6.96 -8.80
C ALA A 326 10.81 -7.61 -7.44
N THR A 327 11.62 -6.97 -6.60
CA THR A 327 12.03 -7.54 -5.31
C THR A 327 10.86 -7.52 -4.34
N SER A 328 9.99 -8.54 -4.30
CA SER A 328 8.86 -8.50 -3.36
C SER A 328 9.35 -8.50 -1.89
N SER A 329 8.72 -7.70 -1.03
CA SER A 329 8.95 -7.77 0.43
C SER A 329 8.32 -9.04 1.07
N LYS A 330 7.81 -9.99 0.27
CA LYS A 330 7.28 -11.27 0.76
C LYS A 330 8.43 -12.26 1.00
N VAL A 331 9.14 -12.06 2.12
CA VAL A 331 9.67 -13.22 2.85
C VAL A 331 8.46 -14.01 3.38
N LYS A 332 8.31 -15.24 2.90
CA LYS A 332 7.23 -16.18 3.25
C LYS A 332 7.42 -16.75 4.66
N GLU A 333 6.31 -16.92 5.39
CA GLU A 333 5.98 -18.02 6.33
C GLU A 333 4.61 -17.70 6.96
N GLY A 334 3.52 -18.48 6.92
CA GLY A 334 3.13 -19.66 6.17
C GLY A 334 1.62 -19.84 6.42
N VAL A 335 0.78 -19.66 5.40
CA VAL A 335 -0.62 -20.11 5.47
C VAL A 335 -0.66 -21.44 4.75
N LYS A 336 -0.79 -22.52 5.53
CA LYS A 336 -1.06 -23.86 4.99
C LYS A 336 -2.34 -23.77 4.14
N PRO A 337 -2.37 -24.32 2.92
CA PRO A 337 -3.64 -24.53 2.24
C PRO A 337 -4.46 -25.51 3.07
N PHE A 338 -5.68 -25.10 3.43
CA PHE A 338 -6.64 -26.00 4.05
C PHE A 338 -6.98 -27.11 3.04
N ASN A 339 -7.03 -28.34 3.56
CA ASN A 339 -7.29 -29.58 2.84
C ASN A 339 -8.55 -29.48 1.96
N LYS A 340 -8.41 -29.90 0.70
CA LYS A 340 -9.52 -30.55 -0.01
C LYS A 340 -9.76 -31.89 0.68
N ALA A 341 -10.95 -32.09 1.23
CA ALA A 341 -11.46 -33.42 1.50
C ALA A 341 -12.38 -33.83 0.33
N ALA A 342 -12.22 -35.09 -0.06
CA ALA A 342 -12.91 -35.79 -1.13
C ALA A 342 -14.41 -35.97 -0.88
#